data_AF-A0A947DXK6-F1
#
_entry.id   AF-A0A947DXK6-F1
#
_cell.length_a   1.000
_cell.length_b   1.000
_cell.length_c   1.000
_cell.angle_alpha   90.00
_cell.angle_beta   90.00
_cell.angle_gamma   90.00
#
_symmetry.space_group_name_H-M   'P 1'
#
loop_
_entity.id
_entity.type
_entity.pdbx_description
1 polymer ?
#
loop_
_entity_poly.entity_id
_entity_poly.type
_entity_poly.pdbx_seq_one_letter_code
_entity_poly.pdbx_strand_id
1 'polypeptide(L)'
;MIEPPQPYTVKMVGATGLSTDERSAAELRFRMALEFGVGGPECVLPTLQACMLARSLIEGLPARERTDAESGAELEVIALWENAEGRAIMTALKPLNTSGNMDEVRFVISV
;
A
#
# COMPACT_ATOMS: atom_id res chain seq x y z
N MET A 1 25.05 6.87 14.65
CA MET A 1 24.61 6.62 13.26
C MET A 1 23.33 7.38 13.07
N ILE A 2 23.27 8.28 12.10
CA ILE A 2 22.04 9.01 11.77
C ILE A 2 21.29 8.10 10.79
N GLU A 3 20.16 7.54 11.21
CA GLU A 3 19.25 6.90 10.25
C GLU A 3 18.88 7.94 9.20
N PRO A 4 19.01 7.66 7.90
CA PRO A 4 18.50 8.56 6.89
C PRO A 4 17.01 8.80 7.18
N PRO A 5 16.50 10.04 7.02
CA PRO A 5 15.10 10.34 7.29
C PRO A 5 14.23 9.37 6.50
N GLN A 6 13.26 8.75 7.17
CA GLN A 6 12.33 7.85 6.50
C GLN A 6 11.61 8.65 5.41
N PRO A 7 11.63 8.18 4.15
CA PRO A 7 11.09 8.94 3.03
C PRO A 7 9.56 9.08 3.12
N TYR A 8 8.90 8.29 3.96
CA TYR A 8 7.46 8.34 4.19
C TYR A 8 7.12 7.78 5.58
N THR A 9 5.90 8.03 6.03
CA THR A 9 5.29 7.49 7.24
C THR A 9 4.06 6.64 6.90
N VAL A 10 3.76 5.66 7.74
CA VAL A 10 2.55 4.83 7.67
C VAL A 10 1.72 5.10 8.91
N LYS A 11 0.43 5.37 8.73
CA LYS A 11 -0.54 5.49 9.81
C LYS A 11 -1.72 4.57 9.60
N MET A 12 -2.09 3.83 10.64
CA MET A 12 -3.30 3.03 10.68
C MET A 12 -4.46 3.91 11.17
N VAL A 13 -5.53 3.97 10.38
CA VAL A 13 -6.75 4.72 10.72
C VAL A 13 -7.96 3.79 10.66
N GLY A 14 -9.05 4.16 11.34
CA GLY A 14 -10.23 3.30 11.51
C GLY A 14 -10.08 2.22 12.59
N ALA A 15 -8.91 2.13 13.25
CA ALA A 15 -8.61 1.14 14.27
C ALA A 15 -9.05 1.56 15.69
N THR A 16 -10.34 1.85 15.88
CA THR A 16 -10.88 2.38 17.16
C THR A 16 -10.83 1.37 18.31
N GLY A 17 -10.73 0.07 18.01
CA GLY A 17 -10.65 -1.00 19.00
C GLY A 17 -9.23 -1.43 19.40
N LEU A 18 -8.17 -0.85 18.82
CA LEU A 18 -6.79 -1.28 19.05
C LEU A 18 -6.05 -0.34 20.00
N SER A 19 -5.23 -0.91 20.88
CA SER A 19 -4.27 -0.16 21.68
C SER A 19 -3.24 0.54 20.79
N THR A 20 -2.53 1.52 21.36
CA THR A 20 -1.45 2.21 20.65
C THR A 20 -0.36 1.24 20.22
N ASP A 21 0.01 0.29 21.07
CA ASP A 21 1.08 -0.67 20.78
C ASP A 21 0.69 -1.63 19.65
N GLU A 22 -0.57 -2.09 19.64
CA GLU A 22 -1.10 -2.92 18.55
C GLU A 22 -1.10 -2.17 17.21
N ARG A 23 -1.50 -0.90 17.22
CA ARG A 23 -1.48 -0.04 16.01
C ARG A 23 -0.06 0.16 15.50
N SER A 24 0.87 0.56 16.36
CA SER A 24 2.27 0.78 15.96
C SER A 24 2.93 -0.51 15.46
N ALA A 25 2.62 -1.65 16.07
CA ALA A 25 3.12 -2.93 15.61
C ALA A 25 2.51 -3.34 14.25
N ALA A 26 1.24 -3.02 13.99
CA ALA A 26 0.60 -3.24 12.69
C ALA A 26 1.17 -2.32 11.60
N GLU A 27 1.37 -1.03 11.90
CA GLU A 27 2.02 -0.07 11.01
C GLU A 27 3.42 -0.53 10.62
N LEU A 28 4.21 -1.03 11.58
CA LEU A 28 5.54 -1.59 11.32
C LEU A 28 5.48 -2.82 10.40
N ARG A 29 4.57 -3.76 10.66
CA ARG A 29 4.40 -4.97 9.83
C ARG A 29 3.96 -4.62 8.42
N PHE A 30 3.00 -3.70 8.29
CA PHE A 30 2.54 -3.19 7.00
C PHE A 30 3.73 -2.61 6.23
N ARG A 31 4.48 -1.71 6.86
CA ARG A 31 5.63 -1.04 6.25
C ARG A 31 6.66 -2.04 5.75
N MET A 32 7.14 -2.95 6.61
CA MET A 32 8.15 -3.94 6.21
C MET A 32 7.68 -4.85 5.06
N ALA A 33 6.41 -5.26 5.09
CA ALA A 33 5.85 -6.11 4.04
C ALA A 33 5.67 -5.36 2.71
N LEU A 34 5.28 -4.09 2.78
CA LEU A 34 5.17 -3.22 1.61
C LEU A 34 6.54 -2.96 0.98
N GLU A 35 7.52 -2.56 1.78
CA GLU A 35 8.92 -2.34 1.36
C GLU A 35 9.48 -3.57 0.66
N PHE A 36 9.27 -4.76 1.24
CA PHE A 36 9.66 -6.02 0.62
C PHE A 36 8.93 -6.27 -0.70
N GLY A 37 7.62 -6.00 -0.75
CA GLY A 37 6.78 -6.23 -1.92
C GLY A 37 7.13 -5.37 -3.14
N VAL A 38 7.63 -4.15 -2.92
CA VAL A 38 8.02 -3.21 -3.99
C VAL A 38 9.53 -3.18 -4.25
N GLY A 39 10.32 -3.97 -3.50
CA GLY A 39 11.76 -4.13 -3.73
C GLY A 39 12.69 -3.21 -2.92
N GLY A 40 12.17 -2.47 -1.93
CA GLY A 40 12.96 -1.64 -1.03
C GLY A 40 12.23 -0.41 -0.49
N PRO A 41 12.68 0.19 0.63
CA PRO A 41 12.10 1.41 1.19
C PRO A 41 12.14 2.61 0.22
N GLU A 42 13.18 2.71 -0.60
CA GLU A 42 13.35 3.74 -1.63
C GLU A 42 12.35 3.59 -2.79
N CYS A 43 11.80 2.40 -3.00
CA CYS A 43 10.89 2.08 -4.10
C CYS A 43 9.42 2.36 -3.78
N VAL A 44 9.05 2.56 -2.50
CA VAL A 44 7.64 2.73 -2.10
C VAL A 44 6.99 3.95 -2.75
N LEU A 45 7.58 5.14 -2.58
CA LEU A 45 6.99 6.36 -3.15
C LEU A 45 7.01 6.38 -4.69
N PRO A 46 8.13 6.04 -5.37
CA PRO A 46 8.13 5.95 -6.83
C PRO A 46 7.08 4.97 -7.37
N THR A 47 6.91 3.81 -6.74
CA THR A 47 5.92 2.81 -7.17
C THR A 47 4.49 3.30 -6.96
N LEU A 48 4.20 3.94 -5.81
CA LEU A 48 2.90 4.54 -5.56
C LEU A 48 2.58 5.64 -6.59
N GLN A 49 3.53 6.54 -6.85
CA GLN A 49 3.37 7.61 -7.84
C GLN A 49 3.16 7.06 -9.25
N ALA A 50 3.92 6.04 -9.65
CA ALA A 50 3.77 5.38 -10.93
C ALA A 50 2.41 4.68 -11.05
N CYS A 51 1.92 4.03 -9.98
CA CYS A 51 0.58 3.44 -9.91
C CYS A 51 -0.52 4.49 -10.06
N MET A 52 -0.41 5.63 -9.35
CA MET A 52 -1.36 6.74 -9.47
C MET A 52 -1.39 7.32 -10.90
N LEU A 53 -0.21 7.47 -11.52
CA LEU A 53 -0.10 7.93 -12.90
C LEU A 53 -0.73 6.93 -13.87
N ALA A 54 -0.41 5.64 -13.74
CA ALA A 54 -0.97 4.56 -14.56
C ALA A 54 -2.50 4.52 -14.48
N ARG A 55 -3.09 4.63 -13.28
CA ARG A 55 -4.54 4.72 -13.10
C ARG A 55 -5.13 5.93 -13.81
N SER A 56 -4.52 7.10 -13.65
CA SER A 56 -4.98 8.33 -14.31
C SER A 56 -4.92 8.23 -15.84
N LEU A 57 -3.91 7.56 -16.39
CA LEU A 57 -3.79 7.36 -17.84
C LEU A 57 -4.90 6.44 -18.36
N ILE A 58 -5.15 5.31 -17.67
CA ILE A 58 -6.19 4.34 -18.05
C ILE A 58 -7.59 4.97 -17.94
N GLU A 59 -7.87 5.74 -16.88
CA GLU A 59 -9.15 6.43 -16.71
C GLU A 59 -9.42 7.45 -17.82
N GLY A 60 -8.37 8.08 -18.34
CA GLY A 60 -8.42 9.03 -19.45
C GLY A 60 -8.68 8.40 -20.83
N LEU A 61 -8.51 7.09 -20.99
CA LEU A 61 -8.73 6.40 -22.27
C LEU A 61 -10.24 6.31 -22.61
N PRO A 62 -10.62 6.44 -23.89
CA PRO A 62 -11.99 6.14 -24.32
C PRO A 62 -12.30 4.65 -24.11
N ALA A 63 -13.57 4.34 -23.84
CA ALA A 63 -13.99 3.00 -23.39
C ALA A 63 -13.54 1.83 -24.29
N ARG A 64 -13.49 2.06 -25.62
CA ARG A 64 -13.02 1.07 -26.61
C ARG A 64 -11.54 0.71 -26.45
N GLU A 65 -10.70 1.68 -26.07
CA GLU A 65 -9.24 1.53 -25.93
C GLU A 65 -8.88 0.96 -24.54
N ARG A 66 -9.78 1.07 -23.55
CA ARG A 66 -9.62 0.38 -22.25
C ARG A 66 -9.74 -1.13 -22.36
N THR A 67 -10.63 -1.61 -23.23
CA THR A 67 -10.80 -3.05 -23.51
C THR A 67 -9.62 -3.65 -24.28
N ASP A 68 -8.89 -2.84 -25.05
CA ASP A 68 -7.69 -3.30 -25.76
C ASP A 68 -6.42 -3.21 -24.90
N ALA A 69 -6.48 -2.51 -23.76
CA ALA A 69 -5.37 -2.33 -22.84
C ALA A 69 -5.10 -3.54 -21.93
N GLU A 70 -5.42 -4.77 -22.35
CA GLU A 70 -5.30 -5.99 -21.54
C GLU A 70 -3.84 -6.38 -21.18
N SER A 71 -2.82 -5.67 -21.67
CA SER A 71 -1.40 -5.98 -21.40
C SER A 71 -0.48 -4.76 -21.58
N GLY A 72 -0.68 -3.71 -20.78
CA GLY A 72 0.17 -2.51 -20.74
C GLY A 72 1.09 -2.43 -19.52
N ALA A 73 2.21 -1.73 -19.65
CA ALA A 73 3.13 -1.46 -18.53
C ALA A 73 2.42 -0.75 -17.37
N GLU A 74 1.39 0.05 -17.67
CA GLU A 74 0.51 0.69 -16.70
C GLU A 74 -0.22 -0.34 -15.82
N LEU A 75 -0.75 -1.40 -16.42
CA LEU A 75 -1.40 -2.49 -15.67
C LEU A 75 -0.40 -3.27 -14.83
N GLU A 76 0.80 -3.51 -15.33
CA GLU A 76 1.85 -4.21 -14.57
C GLU A 76 2.26 -3.43 -13.32
N VAL A 77 2.40 -2.10 -13.43
CA VAL A 77 2.72 -1.23 -12.29
C VAL A 77 1.57 -1.20 -11.27
N ILE A 78 0.32 -1.12 -11.74
CA ILE A 78 -0.86 -1.21 -10.87
C ILE A 78 -0.88 -2.55 -10.15
N ALA A 79 -0.69 -3.65 -10.88
CA ALA A 79 -0.68 -4.99 -10.32
C ALA A 79 0.48 -5.18 -9.33
N LEU A 80 1.66 -4.63 -9.60
CA LEU A 80 2.79 -4.63 -8.67
C LEU A 80 2.40 -3.96 -7.35
N TRP A 81 1.85 -2.75 -7.42
CA TRP A 81 1.43 -2.00 -6.24
C TRP A 81 0.32 -2.72 -5.47
N GLU A 82 -0.75 -3.14 -6.14
CA GLU A 82 -1.91 -3.78 -5.49
C GLU A 82 -1.54 -5.11 -4.84
N ASN A 83 -0.66 -5.90 -5.47
CA ASN A 83 -0.14 -7.12 -4.87
C ASN A 83 0.72 -6.84 -3.63
N ALA A 84 1.58 -5.83 -3.68
CA ALA A 84 2.42 -5.45 -2.55
C ALA A 84 1.56 -4.94 -1.38
N GLU A 85 0.64 -4.02 -1.67
CA GLU A 85 -0.30 -3.44 -0.71
C GLU A 85 -1.21 -4.51 -0.09
N GLY A 86 -1.84 -5.36 -0.90
CA GLY A 86 -2.70 -6.43 -0.42
C GLY A 86 -1.95 -7.41 0.51
N ARG A 87 -0.72 -7.80 0.16
CA ARG A 87 0.12 -8.63 1.04
C ARG A 87 0.50 -7.89 2.32
N ALA A 88 0.78 -6.59 2.24
CA ALA A 88 1.11 -5.78 3.40
C ALA A 88 -0.08 -5.66 4.37
N ILE A 89 -1.29 -5.41 3.87
CA ILE A 89 -2.53 -5.38 4.65
C ILE A 89 -2.73 -6.73 5.35
N MET A 90 -2.68 -7.83 4.60
CA MET A 90 -2.86 -9.18 5.14
C MET A 90 -1.81 -9.49 6.22
N THR A 91 -0.55 -9.10 5.99
CA THR A 91 0.54 -9.32 6.95
C THR A 91 0.37 -8.51 8.23
N ALA A 92 -0.08 -7.27 8.10
CA ALA A 92 -0.30 -6.37 9.23
C ALA A 92 -1.51 -6.77 10.09
N LEU A 93 -2.61 -7.21 9.45
CA LEU A 93 -3.87 -7.51 10.11
C LEU A 93 -3.99 -8.97 10.58
N LYS A 94 -3.27 -9.91 9.98
CA LYS A 94 -3.32 -11.34 10.38
C LYS A 94 -3.16 -11.57 11.90
N PRO A 95 -2.23 -10.91 12.62
CA PRO A 95 -2.11 -11.07 14.06
C PRO A 95 -3.25 -10.45 14.88
N LEU A 96 -4.02 -9.55 14.27
CA LEU A 96 -5.06 -8.77 14.93
C LEU A 96 -6.46 -9.36 14.68
N ASN A 97 -6.63 -10.27 13.71
CA ASN A 97 -7.93 -10.78 13.21
C ASN A 97 -8.84 -11.46 14.26
N THR A 98 -8.41 -11.50 15.52
CA THR A 98 -9.16 -11.94 16.70
C THR A 98 -9.75 -10.78 17.53
N SER A 99 -9.45 -9.52 17.20
CA SER A 99 -9.54 -8.39 18.15
C SER A 99 -10.62 -7.33 17.87
N GLY A 100 -11.38 -7.38 16.76
CA GLY A 100 -12.47 -6.41 16.54
C GLY A 100 -12.88 -6.16 15.09
N ASN A 101 -13.77 -5.18 14.91
CA ASN A 101 -14.34 -4.79 13.61
C ASN A 101 -13.25 -4.12 12.74
N MET A 102 -12.74 -4.85 11.75
CA MET A 102 -11.62 -4.40 10.89
C MET A 102 -12.05 -3.84 9.55
N ASP A 103 -13.35 -3.82 9.26
CA ASP A 103 -13.88 -3.49 7.94
C ASP A 103 -13.58 -2.03 7.53
N GLU A 104 -13.31 -1.15 8.49
CA GLU A 104 -12.95 0.26 8.26
C GLU A 104 -11.44 0.56 8.40
N VAL A 105 -10.63 -0.45 8.71
CA VAL A 105 -9.20 -0.27 8.94
C VAL A 105 -8.47 -0.04 7.61
N ARG A 106 -7.69 1.05 7.55
CA ARG A 106 -6.86 1.38 6.39
C ARG A 106 -5.49 1.91 6.81
N PHE A 107 -4.49 1.68 5.97
CA PHE A 107 -3.14 2.21 6.13
C PHE A 107 -2.94 3.41 5.19
N VAL A 108 -2.50 4.52 5.74
CA VAL A 108 -2.26 5.77 5.00
C VAL A 108 -0.76 6.01 4.92
N ILE A 109 -0.26 6.24 3.70
CA ILE A 109 1.13 6.61 3.43
C ILE A 109 1.20 8.13 3.29
N SER A 110 2.16 8.78 3.95
CA SER A 110 2.35 10.24 3.89
C SER A 110 3.82 10.61 3.89
N VAL A 111 4.18 11.65 3.14
CA VAL A 111 5.51 12.30 3.11
C VAL A 111 5.61 13.43 4.12
#